data_AF-A0A0Q5JI79-F1
#
_entry.id   AF-A0A0Q5JI79-F1
#
_cell.length_a   1.000
_cell.length_b   1.000
_cell.length_c   1.000
_cell.angle_alpha   90.00
_cell.angle_beta   90.00
_cell.angle_gamma   90.00
#
_symmetry.space_group_name_H-M   'P 1'
#
loop_
_entity.id
_entity.type
_entity.pdbx_description
1 polymer ?
#
loop_
_entity_poly.entity_id
_entity_poly.type
_entity_poly.pdbx_seq_one_letter_code
_entity_poly.pdbx_strand_id
1 'polypeptide(L)'
;MEFKPWWELLLERFRQEPTDFLSRFYAQSMKAQNVTAAEWAKGVQASMYLDTFMPSPARLVELGRDVGGFESQAREAWELAMDRSQGRSEEPLPQLARKVLNRATNGQNVSHIDFKQLPFVRKEFMAAYADELQREAVGRNANALPSGARRELTNAT
;
A
#
# COMPACT_ATOMS: atom_id res chain seq x y z
N MET A 1 20.39 -7.79 -4.97
CA MET A 1 19.40 -7.20 -4.05
C MET A 1 19.94 -5.85 -3.62
N GLU A 2 19.26 -4.76 -3.98
CA GLU A 2 19.66 -3.39 -3.57
C GLU A 2 19.23 -3.13 -2.13
N PHE A 3 19.82 -3.87 -1.18
CA PHE A 3 19.41 -3.79 0.22
C PHE A 3 19.74 -2.42 0.84
N LYS A 4 20.92 -1.88 0.51
CA LYS A 4 21.52 -0.71 1.19
C LYS A 4 20.72 0.60 1.02
N PRO A 5 20.32 1.04 -0.19
CA PRO A 5 19.60 2.31 -0.35
C PRO A 5 18.27 2.32 0.40
N TRP A 6 17.46 1.27 0.23
CA TRP A 6 16.18 1.11 0.91
C TRP A 6 16.33 0.94 2.43
N TRP A 7 17.43 0.32 2.88
CA TRP A 7 17.74 0.21 4.31
C TRP A 7 18.09 1.57 4.94
N GLU A 8 18.92 2.37 4.27
CA GLU A 8 19.28 3.72 4.70
C GLU A 8 18.04 4.61 4.77
N LEU A 9 17.18 4.53 3.76
CA LEU A 9 15.90 5.23 3.72
C LEU A 9 14.98 4.86 4.90
N LEU A 10 14.88 3.56 5.21
CA LEU A 10 14.09 3.05 6.33
C LEU A 10 14.61 3.61 7.66
N LEU A 11 15.93 3.57 7.88
CA LEU A 11 16.55 4.11 9.08
C LEU A 11 16.33 5.61 9.23
N GLU A 12 16.49 6.37 8.14
CA GLU A 12 16.29 7.82 8.13
C GLU A 12 14.84 8.17 8.51
N ARG A 13 13.86 7.50 7.90
CA ARG A 13 12.42 7.72 8.18
C ARG A 13 12.04 7.49 9.63
N PHE A 14 12.60 6.46 10.25
CA PHE A 14 12.26 6.08 11.62
C PHE A 14 13.27 6.59 12.66
N ARG A 15 14.24 7.42 12.23
CA ARG A 15 15.31 8.01 13.07
C ARG A 15 16.04 6.94 13.89
N GLN A 16 16.38 5.83 13.24
CA GLN A 16 17.05 4.70 13.86
C GLN A 16 18.52 4.69 13.52
N GLU A 17 19.36 4.44 14.53
CA GLU A 17 20.79 4.28 14.32
C GLU A 17 21.10 2.89 13.77
N PRO A 18 21.86 2.77 12.68
CA PRO A 18 22.29 1.48 12.17
C PRO A 18 23.22 0.82 13.20
N THR A 19 22.82 -0.36 13.68
CA THR A 19 23.74 -1.26 14.37
C THR A 19 24.02 -2.47 13.50
N ASP A 20 25.23 -3.04 13.61
CA ASP A 20 25.61 -4.25 12.87
C ASP A 20 24.63 -5.40 13.10
N PHE A 21 24.15 -5.53 14.33
CA PHE A 21 23.14 -6.52 14.68
C PHE A 21 21.83 -6.28 13.92
N LEU A 22 21.29 -5.06 13.98
CA LEU A 22 20.02 -4.70 13.36
C LEU A 22 20.08 -4.90 11.83
N SER A 23 21.14 -4.42 11.17
CA SER A 23 21.31 -4.59 9.73
C SER A 23 21.42 -6.07 9.32
N ARG A 24 22.17 -6.88 10.08
CA ARG A 24 22.27 -8.32 9.83
C ARG A 24 20.95 -9.04 10.06
N PHE A 25 20.21 -8.66 11.11
CA PHE A 25 18.90 -9.26 11.43
C PHE A 25 17.89 -9.04 10.31
N TYR A 26 17.77 -7.81 9.78
CA TYR A 26 16.88 -7.53 8.64
C TYR A 26 17.34 -8.25 7.37
N ALA A 27 18.63 -8.17 7.02
CA ALA A 27 19.16 -8.83 5.82
C ALA A 27 18.96 -10.35 5.85
N GLN A 28 19.22 -11.00 7.00
CA GLN A 28 19.01 -12.44 7.17
C GLN A 28 17.52 -12.79 7.12
N SER A 29 16.65 -11.99 7.72
CA SER A 29 15.20 -12.21 7.70
C SER A 29 14.64 -12.13 6.28
N MET A 30 15.04 -11.12 5.49
CA MET A 30 14.65 -10.99 4.08
C MET A 30 15.16 -12.16 3.24
N LYS A 31 16.41 -12.60 3.46
CA LYS A 31 16.99 -13.75 2.79
C LYS A 31 16.27 -15.05 3.14
N ALA A 32 15.95 -15.28 4.40
CA ALA A 32 15.26 -16.48 4.88
C ALA A 32 13.86 -16.61 4.27
N GLN A 33 13.20 -15.48 4.00
CA GLN A 33 11.87 -15.44 3.40
C GLN A 33 11.88 -15.33 1.86
N ASN A 34 13.05 -15.44 1.23
CA ASN A 34 13.23 -15.32 -0.23
C ASN A 34 12.65 -14.02 -0.81
N VAL A 35 12.80 -12.91 -0.10
CA VAL A 35 12.29 -11.61 -0.55
C VAL A 35 13.14 -11.08 -1.70
N THR A 36 12.49 -10.78 -2.82
CA THR A 36 13.11 -10.17 -3.99
C THR A 36 13.46 -8.71 -3.74
N ALA A 37 14.32 -8.13 -4.59
CA ALA A 37 14.65 -6.70 -4.48
C ALA A 37 13.41 -5.80 -4.69
N ALA A 38 12.49 -6.22 -5.57
CA ALA A 38 11.26 -5.48 -5.83
C ALA A 38 10.29 -5.53 -4.64
N GLU A 39 10.09 -6.70 -4.02
CA GLU A 39 9.28 -6.83 -2.81
C GLU A 39 9.90 -6.04 -1.63
N TRP A 40 11.23 -6.04 -1.51
CA TRP A 40 11.92 -5.23 -0.52
C TRP A 40 11.66 -3.73 -0.70
N ALA A 41 11.85 -3.21 -1.92
CA ALA A 41 11.56 -1.83 -2.26
C ALA A 41 10.10 -1.49 -1.95
N LYS A 42 9.16 -2.32 -2.43
CA LYS A 42 7.72 -2.14 -2.24
C LYS A 42 7.34 -2.10 -0.76
N GLY A 43 7.87 -3.03 0.04
CA GLY A 43 7.61 -3.09 1.48
C GLY A 43 8.13 -1.87 2.23
N VAL A 44 9.35 -1.42 1.91
CA VAL A 44 9.93 -0.20 2.50
C VAL A 44 9.11 1.02 2.10
N GLN A 45 8.80 1.20 0.81
CA GLN A 45 7.99 2.32 0.32
C GLN A 45 6.62 2.37 1.01
N ALA A 46 5.91 1.25 1.09
CA ALA A 46 4.62 1.18 1.77
C ALA A 46 4.72 1.56 3.26
N SER A 47 5.76 1.09 3.95
CA SER A 47 5.98 1.38 5.37
C SER A 47 6.22 2.86 5.67
N MET A 48 6.80 3.62 4.72
CA MET A 48 7.02 5.06 4.87
C MET A 48 5.72 5.82 5.18
N TYR A 49 4.62 5.31 4.66
CA TYR A 49 3.29 5.91 4.72
C TYR A 49 2.35 5.21 5.69
N LEU A 50 2.47 3.89 5.83
CA LEU A 50 1.53 3.09 6.63
C LEU A 50 1.98 2.96 8.09
N ASP A 51 3.28 2.94 8.34
CA ASP A 51 3.81 2.64 9.67
C ASP A 51 4.23 3.92 10.41
N THR A 52 3.87 3.99 11.69
CA THR A 52 4.28 5.08 12.60
C THR A 52 5.64 4.77 13.25
N PHE A 53 5.91 3.49 13.51
CA PHE A 53 7.14 2.99 14.12
C PHE A 53 7.92 2.14 13.12
N MET A 54 9.21 1.88 13.42
CA MET A 54 10.03 1.03 12.56
C MET A 54 9.37 -0.34 12.38
N PRO A 55 9.05 -0.74 11.13
CA PRO A 55 8.33 -1.99 10.89
C PRO A 55 9.24 -3.18 11.13
N SER A 56 8.68 -4.25 11.66
CA SER A 56 9.39 -5.53 11.79
C SER A 56 9.75 -6.10 10.40
N PRO A 57 10.74 -7.01 10.30
CA PRO A 57 11.01 -7.69 9.04
C PRO A 57 9.78 -8.40 8.48
N ALA A 58 8.97 -9.04 9.34
CA ALA A 58 7.74 -9.71 8.92
C ALA A 58 6.75 -8.74 8.28
N ARG A 59 6.56 -7.56 8.88
CA ARG A 59 5.68 -6.51 8.33
C ARG A 59 6.15 -6.02 6.96
N LEU A 60 7.46 -5.84 6.78
CA LEU A 60 8.02 -5.44 5.48
C LEU A 60 7.82 -6.52 4.41
N VAL A 61 7.89 -7.81 4.77
CA VAL A 61 7.59 -8.90 3.84
C VAL A 61 6.12 -8.90 3.45
N GLU A 62 5.20 -8.72 4.41
CA GLU A 62 3.77 -8.61 4.13
C GLU A 62 3.49 -7.47 3.14
N LEU A 63 4.00 -6.27 3.45
CA LEU A 63 3.83 -5.11 2.59
C LEU A 63 4.45 -5.30 1.20
N GLY A 64 5.62 -5.94 1.13
CA GLY A 64 6.28 -6.27 -0.14
C GLY A 64 5.49 -7.23 -1.02
N ARG A 65 4.65 -8.07 -0.41
CA ARG A 65 3.78 -9.06 -1.07
C ARG A 65 2.33 -8.60 -1.22
N ASP A 66 2.08 -7.30 -1.07
CA ASP A 66 0.74 -6.71 -1.12
C ASP A 66 -0.24 -7.23 -0.06
N VAL A 67 0.27 -7.65 1.09
CA VAL A 67 -0.54 -8.01 2.25
C VAL A 67 -0.64 -6.80 3.18
N GLY A 68 -1.85 -6.25 3.32
CA GLY A 68 -2.10 -5.08 4.16
C GLY A 68 -1.56 -3.76 3.63
N GLY A 69 -1.11 -3.72 2.37
CA GLY A 69 -0.77 -2.49 1.63
C GLY A 69 -1.99 -1.80 1.02
N PHE A 70 -1.79 -0.68 0.31
CA PHE A 70 -2.87 0.08 -0.32
C PHE A 70 -3.66 -0.74 -1.36
N GLU A 71 -2.97 -1.60 -2.12
CA GLU A 71 -3.62 -2.51 -3.08
C GLU A 71 -4.50 -3.57 -2.38
N SER A 72 -4.09 -4.09 -1.22
CA SER A 72 -4.90 -5.00 -0.39
C SER A 72 -6.16 -4.31 0.08
N GLN A 73 -6.02 -3.11 0.66
CA GLN A 73 -7.16 -2.31 1.13
C GLN A 73 -8.12 -1.97 -0.02
N ALA A 74 -7.59 -1.75 -1.22
CA ALA A 74 -8.41 -1.49 -2.39
C ALA A 74 -9.17 -2.73 -2.87
N ARG A 75 -8.54 -3.91 -2.79
CA ARG A 75 -9.21 -5.19 -3.07
C ARG A 75 -10.33 -5.47 -2.06
N GLU A 76 -10.05 -5.31 -0.76
CA GLU A 76 -11.02 -5.51 0.31
C GLU A 76 -12.22 -4.57 0.17
N ALA A 77 -11.97 -3.28 -0.16
CA ALA A 77 -13.05 -2.33 -0.40
C ALA A 77 -13.88 -2.66 -1.65
N TRP A 78 -13.27 -3.23 -2.69
CA TRP A 78 -14.00 -3.71 -3.87
C TRP A 78 -14.89 -4.91 -3.52
N GLU A 79 -14.36 -5.87 -2.78
CA GLU A 79 -15.11 -7.05 -2.34
C GLU A 79 -16.29 -6.65 -1.45
N LEU A 80 -16.07 -5.74 -0.50
CA LEU A 80 -17.15 -5.16 0.29
C LEU A 80 -18.20 -4.45 -0.57
N ALA A 81 -17.80 -3.73 -1.62
CA ALA A 81 -18.73 -3.09 -2.54
C ALA A 81 -19.61 -4.11 -3.29
N MET A 82 -19.00 -5.21 -3.74
CA MET A 82 -19.71 -6.32 -4.39
C MET A 82 -20.67 -7.00 -3.43
N ASP A 83 -20.23 -7.32 -2.21
CA ASP A 83 -21.06 -7.95 -1.18
C ASP A 83 -22.26 -7.08 -0.81
N ARG A 84 -22.06 -5.76 -0.67
CA ARG A 84 -23.16 -4.81 -0.45
C ARG A 84 -24.14 -4.78 -1.62
N SER A 85 -23.64 -4.74 -2.85
CA SER A 85 -24.50 -4.71 -4.05
C SER A 85 -25.36 -5.97 -4.20
N GLN A 86 -24.90 -7.08 -3.59
CA GLN A 86 -25.57 -8.37 -3.59
C GLN A 86 -26.35 -8.64 -2.30
N GLY A 87 -26.42 -7.66 -1.38
CA GLY A 87 -27.13 -7.80 -0.11
C GLY A 87 -26.48 -8.78 0.88
N ARG A 88 -25.21 -9.15 0.68
CA ARG A 88 -24.47 -10.07 1.57
C ARG A 88 -23.83 -9.35 2.76
N SER A 89 -23.72 -8.03 2.71
CA SER A 89 -23.18 -7.21 3.78
C SER A 89 -23.96 -5.91 3.94
N GLU A 90 -24.23 -5.54 5.19
CA GLU A 90 -24.79 -4.24 5.57
C GLU A 90 -23.70 -3.23 5.97
N GLU A 91 -22.45 -3.67 6.09
CA GLU A 91 -21.32 -2.84 6.52
C GLU A 91 -21.07 -1.71 5.51
N PRO A 92 -21.08 -0.44 5.93
CA PRO A 92 -20.95 0.69 5.01
C PRO A 92 -19.55 0.77 4.39
N LEU A 93 -19.51 1.02 3.08
CA LEU A 93 -18.24 1.34 2.40
C LEU A 93 -17.60 2.59 3.01
N PRO A 94 -16.27 2.59 3.23
CA PRO A 94 -15.52 3.79 3.58
C PRO A 94 -15.86 4.96 2.66
N GLN A 95 -15.88 6.18 3.19
CA GLN A 95 -16.31 7.36 2.43
C GLN A 95 -15.45 7.59 1.18
N LEU A 96 -14.13 7.41 1.30
CA LEU A 96 -13.21 7.53 0.18
C LEU A 96 -13.48 6.45 -0.88
N ALA A 97 -13.62 5.19 -0.47
CA ALA A 97 -13.98 4.08 -1.37
C ALA A 97 -15.28 4.38 -2.12
N ARG A 98 -16.32 4.85 -1.43
CA ARG A 98 -17.61 5.21 -2.03
C ARG A 98 -17.47 6.32 -3.08
N LYS A 99 -16.66 7.34 -2.80
CA LYS A 99 -16.39 8.45 -3.71
C LYS A 99 -15.65 7.97 -4.97
N VAL A 100 -14.62 7.14 -4.82
CA VAL A 100 -13.86 6.58 -5.94
C VAL A 100 -14.71 5.63 -6.76
N LEU A 101 -15.50 4.76 -6.11
CA LEU A 101 -16.42 3.86 -6.77
C LEU A 101 -17.44 4.63 -7.61
N ASN A 102 -18.09 5.66 -7.04
CA ASN A 102 -19.02 6.51 -7.78
C ASN A 102 -18.37 7.19 -9.01
N ARG A 103 -17.07 7.51 -8.97
CA ARG A 103 -16.38 8.03 -10.16
C ARG A 103 -16.13 6.92 -11.19
N ALA A 104 -15.63 5.77 -10.75
CA ALA A 104 -15.33 4.63 -11.61
C ALA A 104 -16.59 4.08 -12.32
N THR A 105 -17.75 4.21 -11.68
CA THR A 105 -19.04 3.72 -12.21
C THR A 105 -19.89 4.82 -12.83
N ASN A 106 -19.39 6.06 -12.97
CA ASN A 106 -20.15 7.23 -13.41
C ASN A 106 -21.47 7.43 -12.62
N GLY A 107 -21.43 7.17 -11.32
CA GLY A 107 -22.55 7.32 -10.39
C GLY A 107 -23.54 6.15 -10.41
N GLN A 108 -23.32 5.13 -11.23
CA GLN A 108 -24.17 3.94 -11.26
C GLN A 108 -23.83 3.00 -10.10
N ASN A 109 -24.85 2.31 -9.57
CA ASN A 109 -24.63 1.23 -8.62
C ASN A 109 -23.93 0.06 -9.34
N VAL A 110 -22.98 -0.60 -8.67
CA VAL A 110 -22.22 -1.73 -9.20
C VAL A 110 -23.14 -2.88 -9.65
N SER A 111 -24.29 -3.05 -9.00
CA SER A 111 -25.31 -4.05 -9.39
C SER A 111 -25.93 -3.80 -10.77
N HIS A 112 -25.82 -2.59 -11.32
CA HIS A 112 -26.40 -2.21 -12.60
C HIS A 112 -25.38 -2.15 -13.73
N ILE A 113 -24.10 -2.41 -13.44
CA ILE A 113 -23.03 -2.41 -14.43
C ILE A 113 -23.08 -3.71 -15.22
N ASP A 114 -22.89 -3.62 -16.53
CA ASP A 114 -22.77 -4.80 -17.39
C ASP A 114 -21.62 -5.68 -16.88
N PHE A 115 -21.87 -6.98 -16.74
CA PHE A 115 -20.88 -7.97 -16.33
C PHE A 115 -19.58 -7.89 -17.15
N LYS A 116 -19.68 -7.53 -18.44
CA LYS A 116 -18.51 -7.33 -19.32
C LYS A 116 -17.65 -6.15 -18.93
N GLN A 117 -18.22 -5.13 -18.28
CA GLN A 117 -17.54 -3.93 -17.83
C GLN A 117 -16.98 -4.06 -16.41
N LEU A 118 -17.47 -5.02 -15.61
CA LEU A 118 -17.01 -5.22 -14.22
C LEU A 118 -15.49 -5.40 -14.08
N PRO A 119 -14.78 -6.17 -14.93
CA PRO A 119 -13.32 -6.28 -14.81
C PRO A 119 -12.59 -4.95 -15.01
N PHE A 120 -13.08 -4.12 -15.94
CA PHE A 120 -12.53 -2.79 -16.20
C PHE A 120 -12.79 -1.86 -15.02
N VAL A 121 -14.05 -1.80 -14.56
CA VAL A 121 -14.44 -0.97 -13.40
C VAL A 121 -13.67 -1.37 -12.15
N ARG A 122 -13.49 -2.68 -11.90
CA ARG A 122 -12.68 -3.19 -10.80
C ARG A 122 -11.25 -2.66 -10.89
N LYS A 123 -10.61 -2.75 -12.06
CA LYS A 123 -9.24 -2.30 -12.28
C LYS A 123 -9.11 -0.80 -12.02
N GLU A 124 -10.00 0.01 -12.60
CA GLU A 124 -10.02 1.46 -12.44
C GLU A 124 -10.25 1.86 -10.98
N PHE A 125 -11.23 1.22 -10.32
CA PHE A 125 -11.49 1.43 -8.90
C PHE A 125 -10.26 1.11 -8.04
N MET A 126 -9.67 -0.08 -8.22
CA MET A 126 -8.54 -0.52 -7.41
C MET A 126 -7.35 0.41 -7.57
N ALA A 127 -7.03 0.82 -8.80
CA ALA A 127 -5.93 1.74 -9.07
C ALA A 127 -6.19 3.13 -8.46
N ALA A 128 -7.36 3.71 -8.71
CA ALA A 128 -7.70 5.04 -8.22
C ALA A 128 -7.82 5.09 -6.70
N TYR A 129 -8.36 4.03 -6.07
CA TYR A 129 -8.54 4.00 -4.63
C TYR A 129 -7.20 3.75 -3.91
N ALA A 130 -6.33 2.89 -4.44
CA ALA A 130 -4.98 2.72 -3.90
C ALA A 130 -4.17 4.02 -3.97
N ASP A 131 -4.26 4.76 -5.09
CA ASP A 131 -3.59 6.07 -5.26
C ASP A 131 -4.16 7.12 -4.29
N GLU A 132 -5.48 7.22 -4.13
CA GLU A 132 -6.08 8.15 -3.15
C GLU A 132 -5.72 7.78 -1.70
N LEU A 133 -5.66 6.48 -1.35
CA LEU A 133 -5.17 6.03 -0.03
C LEU A 133 -3.70 6.43 0.18
N GLN A 134 -2.86 6.25 -0.84
CA GLN A 134 -1.48 6.67 -0.80
C GLN A 134 -1.37 8.18 -0.62
N ARG A 135 -2.15 8.98 -1.36
CA ARG A 135 -2.17 10.45 -1.23
C ARG A 135 -2.63 10.91 0.15
N GLU A 136 -3.67 10.30 0.72
CA GLU A 136 -4.09 10.62 2.09
C GLU A 136 -3.01 10.28 3.11
N ALA A 137 -2.35 9.12 2.96
CA ALA A 137 -1.25 8.72 3.83
C ALA A 137 -0.03 9.64 3.69
N VAL A 138 0.30 10.07 2.45
CA VAL A 138 1.31 11.12 2.19
C VAL A 138 0.90 12.41 2.89
N GLY A 139 -0.34 12.86 2.77
CA GLY A 139 -0.81 14.10 3.41
C GLY A 139 -0.71 14.06 4.93
N ARG A 140 -1.04 12.92 5.54
CA ARG A 140 -0.92 12.70 7.00
C ARG A 140 0.54 12.62 7.46
N ASN A 141 1.42 12.03 6.65
CA ASN A 141 2.83 11.78 6.99
C ASN A 141 3.81 12.70 6.25
N ALA A 142 3.35 13.77 5.60
CA ALA A 142 4.16 14.63 4.74
C ALA A 142 5.34 15.26 5.49
N ASN A 143 5.16 15.53 6.78
CA ASN A 143 6.18 16.09 7.67
C ASN A 143 7.11 15.03 8.29
N ALA A 144 6.80 13.73 8.11
CA ALA A 144 7.58 12.61 8.64
C ALA A 144 8.55 12.00 7.61
N LEU A 145 8.38 12.30 6.31
CA LEU A 145 9.24 11.81 5.24
C LEU A 145 10.53 12.65 5.16
N PRO A 146 11.72 12.04 5.20
CA PRO A 146 12.97 12.75 5.01
C PRO A 146 13.05 13.41 3.62
N SER A 147 13.80 14.51 3.51
CA SER A 147 13.96 15.25 2.24
C SER A 147 14.58 14.42 1.12
N GLY A 148 15.41 13.42 1.44
CA GLY A 148 15.95 12.45 0.49
C GLY A 148 14.90 11.46 -0.03
N ALA A 149 14.02 10.98 0.86
CA ALA A 149 12.94 10.04 0.55
C ALA A 149 11.99 10.54 -0.53
N ARG A 150 11.68 11.85 -0.51
CA ARG A 150 10.78 12.46 -1.49
C ARG A 150 11.26 12.31 -2.94
N ARG A 151 12.58 12.33 -3.19
CA ARG A 151 13.15 12.21 -4.54
C ARG A 151 13.14 10.78 -5.07
N GLU A 152 13.44 9.79 -4.23
CA GLU A 152 13.45 8.39 -4.65
C GLU A 152 12.03 7.85 -4.86
N LEU A 153 11.07 8.30 -4.04
CA LEU A 153 9.66 7.92 -4.16
C LEU A 153 9.00 8.52 -5.41
N THR A 154 9.45 9.68 -5.91
CA THR A 154 8.94 10.27 -7.17
C THR A 154 9.59 9.71 -8.43
N ASN A 155 10.77 9.09 -8.34
CA ASN A 155 11.50 8.56 -9.49
C ASN A 155 11.27 7.05 -9.72
N ALA A 156 10.54 6.39 -8.82
CA ALA A 156 10.25 4.95 -8.87
C ALA A 156 8.88 4.60 -9.50
N THR A 157 8.13 5.60 -9.97
CA THR A 157 6.93 5.47 -10.83
C THR A 157 7.29 5.63 -12.29
#